data_AF-A0A258BNV5-F1
#
_entry.id   AF-A0A258BNV5-F1
#
_cell.length_a   1.000
_cell.length_b   1.000
_cell.length_c   1.000
_cell.angle_alpha   90.00
_cell.angle_beta   90.00
_cell.angle_gamma   90.00
#
_symmetry.space_group_name_H-M   'P 1'
#
loop_
_entity.id
_entity.type
_entity.pdbx_description
1 polymer ?
#
loop_
_entity_poly.entity_id
_entity_poly.type
_entity_poly.pdbx_seq_one_letter_code
_entity_poly.pdbx_strand_id
1 'polypeptide(L)'
;MKDAWIPYATRAVPRYTSYPTAADFTPETGAAAAMAWSAATQSEEAISAYLHVPFCDKLCWYCGCATSVPNGYRRVAEYVDLLLQ
;
A
#
# COMPACT_ATOMS: atom_id res chain seq x y z
N MET A 1 16.34 -15.66 23.55
CA MET A 1 15.11 -15.00 24.03
C MET A 1 14.83 -15.55 25.43
N LYS A 2 14.44 -14.74 26.42
CA LYS A 2 14.18 -15.27 27.78
C LYS A 2 12.93 -16.16 27.72
N ASP A 3 12.93 -17.31 28.39
CA ASP A 3 11.78 -18.25 28.39
C ASP A 3 10.48 -17.57 28.87
N ALA A 4 10.60 -16.62 29.81
CA ALA A 4 9.49 -15.79 30.27
C ALA A 4 8.81 -14.95 29.17
N TRP A 5 9.44 -14.78 28.00
CA TRP A 5 8.89 -13.98 26.89
C TRP A 5 8.16 -14.82 25.85
N ILE A 6 8.32 -16.15 25.86
CA ILE A 6 7.69 -17.06 24.90
C ILE A 6 6.16 -16.87 24.83
N PRO A 7 5.42 -16.75 25.95
CA PRO A 7 3.96 -16.60 25.89
C PRO A 7 3.49 -15.32 25.18
N TYR A 8 4.29 -14.25 25.21
CA TYR A 8 3.99 -13.00 24.52
C TYR A 8 4.35 -13.08 23.04
N ALA A 9 5.49 -13.70 22.72
CA ALA A 9 5.97 -13.83 21.35
C ALA A 9 5.09 -14.75 20.48
N THR A 10 4.41 -15.74 21.08
CA THR A 10 3.53 -16.68 20.35
C THR A 10 2.08 -16.21 20.25
N ARG A 11 1.73 -15.05 20.81
CA ARG A 11 0.35 -14.54 20.78
C ARG A 11 0.02 -13.99 19.40
N ALA A 12 -1.15 -14.36 18.87
CA ALA A 12 -1.68 -13.73 17.67
C ALA A 12 -2.01 -12.27 17.97
N VAL A 13 -1.26 -11.35 17.36
CA VAL A 13 -1.47 -9.89 17.44
C VAL A 13 -1.68 -9.34 16.04
N PRO A 14 -2.43 -8.23 15.89
CA PRO A 14 -2.56 -7.58 14.59
C PRO A 14 -1.19 -7.14 14.07
N ARG A 15 -0.96 -7.33 12.78
CA ARG A 15 0.20 -6.75 12.10
C ARG A 15 -0.16 -5.34 11.68
N TYR A 16 0.36 -4.36 12.42
CA TYR A 16 0.16 -2.95 12.11
C TYR A 16 1.16 -2.49 11.06
N THR A 17 0.70 -2.33 9.82
CA THR A 17 1.44 -1.66 8.74
C THR A 17 1.27 -0.14 8.78
N SER A 18 0.20 0.33 9.43
CA SER A 18 -0.12 1.73 9.69
C SER A 18 -1.01 1.85 10.92
N TYR A 19 -1.14 3.07 11.45
CA TYR A 19 -2.16 3.41 12.43
C TYR A 19 -2.74 4.81 12.13
N PRO A 20 -4.08 4.96 12.03
CA PRO A 20 -5.09 3.91 11.98
C PRO A 20 -4.88 2.90 10.83
N THR A 21 -5.54 1.76 10.89
CA THR A 21 -5.36 0.69 9.91
C THR A 21 -6.19 0.94 8.66
N ALA A 22 -5.89 0.24 7.56
CA ALA A 22 -6.73 0.30 6.36
C ALA A 22 -8.17 -0.21 6.58
N ALA A 23 -8.41 -1.02 7.62
CA ALA A 23 -9.75 -1.45 8.00
C ALA A 23 -10.60 -0.31 8.59
N ASP A 24 -9.95 0.79 8.99
CA ASP A 24 -10.61 1.99 9.52
C ASP A 24 -10.94 3.00 8.40
N PHE A 25 -10.68 2.68 7.13
CA PHE A 25 -11.03 3.57 6.02
C PHE A 25 -12.55 3.68 5.86
N THR A 26 -13.02 4.91 5.71
CA THR A 26 -14.42 5.27 5.50
C THR A 26 -14.58 6.08 4.20
N PRO A 27 -15.80 6.32 3.69
CA PRO A 27 -16.00 7.19 2.54
C PRO A 27 -15.41 8.60 2.70
N GLU A 28 -15.25 9.07 3.93
CA GLU A 28 -14.61 10.35 4.26
C GLU A 28 -13.08 10.32 4.03
N THR A 29 -12.45 9.14 4.13
CA THR A 29 -11.03 8.93 3.77
C THR A 29 -10.83 8.82 2.26
N GLY A 30 -11.23 9.87 1.54
CA GLY A 30 -11.18 9.95 0.07
C GLY A 30 -10.39 11.16 -0.45
N ALA A 31 -10.63 11.52 -1.72
CA ALA A 31 -9.89 12.57 -2.41
C ALA A 31 -9.93 13.93 -1.68
N ALA A 32 -11.08 14.29 -1.08
CA ALA A 32 -11.22 15.55 -0.35
C ALA A 32 -10.28 15.64 0.86
N ALA A 33 -10.18 14.57 1.65
CA ALA A 33 -9.26 14.49 2.79
C ALA A 33 -7.81 14.53 2.33
N ALA A 34 -7.47 13.77 1.28
CA ALA A 34 -6.12 13.76 0.71
C ALA A 34 -5.67 15.15 0.21
N MET A 35 -6.55 15.90 -0.45
CA MET A 35 -6.29 17.28 -0.87
C MET A 35 -6.07 18.19 0.34
N ALA A 36 -6.90 18.08 1.39
CA ALA A 36 -6.76 18.88 2.60
C ALA A 36 -5.44 18.61 3.32
N TRP A 37 -5.03 17.34 3.43
CA TRP A 37 -3.73 16.97 4.03
C TRP A 37 -2.56 17.49 3.20
N SER A 38 -2.64 17.38 1.87
CA SER A 38 -1.60 17.90 0.97
C SER A 38 -1.51 19.44 1.01
N ALA A 39 -2.63 20.14 1.21
CA ALA A 39 -2.61 21.59 1.36
C ALA A 39 -2.03 22.05 2.71
N ALA A 40 -1.98 21.16 3.71
CA ALA A 40 -1.44 21.44 5.03
C ALA A 40 0.06 21.16 5.16
N THR A 41 0.70 20.48 4.19
CA THR A 41 2.15 20.22 4.20
C THR A 41 2.94 21.50 3.92
N GLN A 42 4.08 21.67 4.59
CA GLN A 42 4.95 22.84 4.43
C GLN A 42 5.88 22.68 3.22
N SER A 43 6.27 23.79 2.59
CA SER A 43 7.12 23.76 1.39
C SER A 43 8.53 23.19 1.64
N GLU A 44 9.01 23.23 2.87
CA GLU A 44 10.30 22.65 3.27
C GLU A 44 10.23 21.14 3.61
N GLU A 45 9.06 20.52 3.63
CA GLU A 45 8.93 19.09 3.92
C GLU A 45 9.39 18.23 2.74
N ALA A 46 10.12 17.16 3.03
CA ALA A 46 10.55 16.21 2.01
C ALA A 46 9.35 15.41 1.48
N ILE A 47 9.22 15.35 0.16
CA ILE A 47 8.16 14.59 -0.51
C ILE A 47 8.63 13.15 -0.73
N SER A 48 7.82 12.18 -0.30
CA SER A 48 7.96 10.78 -0.67
C SER A 48 6.87 10.40 -1.67
N ALA A 49 7.25 9.86 -2.83
CA ALA A 49 6.32 9.37 -3.83
C ALA A 49 6.23 7.84 -3.79
N TYR A 50 5.02 7.30 -3.83
CA TYR A 50 4.76 5.87 -3.98
C TYR A 50 4.03 5.62 -5.29
N LEU A 51 4.59 4.72 -6.11
CA LEU A 51 3.97 4.25 -7.35
C LEU A 51 3.72 2.75 -7.24
N HIS A 52 2.47 2.34 -7.47
CA HIS A 52 2.11 0.94 -7.46
C HIS A 52 2.25 0.34 -8.86
N VAL A 53 3.03 -0.74 -9.03
CA VAL A 53 3.13 -1.47 -10.31
C VAL A 53 2.48 -2.84 -10.13
N PRO A 54 1.20 -3.02 -10.55
CA PRO A 54 0.39 -4.20 -10.21
C PRO A 54 0.58 -5.37 -11.19
N PHE A 55 1.78 -5.54 -11.74
CA PHE A 55 2.06 -6.52 -12.78
C PHE A 55 3.20 -7.45 -12.37
N CYS A 56 2.94 -8.75 -12.45
CA CYS A 56 3.94 -9.79 -12.31
C CYS A 56 4.01 -10.63 -13.60
N ASP A 57 5.20 -11.11 -13.97
CA ASP A 57 5.34 -12.06 -15.08
C ASP A 57 4.65 -13.40 -14.76
N LYS A 58 4.73 -13.82 -13.49
CA LYS A 58 4.11 -15.04 -12.97
C LYS A 58 3.59 -14.81 -11.56
N LEU A 59 2.58 -15.58 -11.16
CA LEU A 59 2.04 -15.53 -9.81
C LEU A 59 2.74 -16.54 -8.90
N CYS A 60 3.28 -16.07 -7.78
CA CYS A 60 3.80 -16.95 -6.73
C CYS A 60 2.65 -17.62 -5.97
N TRP A 61 2.83 -18.87 -5.57
CA TRP A 61 1.80 -19.66 -4.88
C TRP A 61 1.39 -19.07 -3.52
N TYR A 62 2.28 -18.30 -2.89
CA TYR A 62 2.06 -17.62 -1.61
C TYR A 62 1.72 -16.13 -1.76
N CYS A 63 1.46 -15.64 -2.98
CA CYS A 63 1.28 -14.22 -3.22
C CYS A 63 0.02 -13.67 -2.55
N GLY A 64 0.20 -12.70 -1.63
CA GLY A 64 -0.87 -11.91 -1.00
C GLY A 64 -0.86 -10.43 -1.42
N CYS A 65 -0.08 -10.06 -2.43
CA CYS A 65 0.03 -8.69 -2.91
C CYS A 65 -1.19 -8.29 -3.76
N ALA A 66 -1.54 -7.01 -3.78
CA ALA A 66 -2.42 -6.46 -4.81
C ALA A 66 -1.67 -6.46 -6.15
N THR A 67 -1.86 -7.49 -6.97
CA THR A 67 -1.13 -7.66 -8.23
C THR A 67 -1.93 -8.51 -9.22
N SER A 68 -1.50 -8.52 -10.48
CA SER A 68 -2.06 -9.36 -11.54
C SER A 68 -1.00 -9.79 -12.55
N VAL A 69 -1.25 -10.88 -13.26
CA VAL A 69 -0.42 -11.30 -14.41
C VAL A 69 -1.08 -10.78 -15.68
N PRO A 70 -0.47 -9.83 -16.42
CA PRO A 70 -1.05 -9.31 -17.64
C PRO A 70 -0.91 -10.32 -18.79
N ASN A 71 -1.92 -10.39 -19.67
CA ASN A 71 -1.86 -11.18 -20.90
C ASN A 71 -1.17 -10.35 -22.01
N GLY A 72 0.14 -10.20 -21.89
CA GLY A 72 0.97 -9.37 -22.77
C GLY A 72 1.08 -7.90 -22.34
N TYR A 73 1.82 -7.11 -23.11
CA TYR A 73 2.25 -5.75 -22.72
C TYR A 73 1.22 -4.64 -22.95
N ARG A 74 0.13 -4.89 -23.69
CA ARG A 74 -0.87 -3.84 -23.98
C ARG A 74 -1.43 -3.20 -22.70
N ARG A 75 -1.83 -4.02 -21.72
CA ARG A 75 -2.35 -3.54 -20.43
C ARG A 75 -1.31 -2.74 -19.63
N VAL A 76 -0.04 -3.11 -19.76
CA VAL A 76 1.07 -2.40 -19.09
C VAL A 76 1.28 -1.03 -19.74
N ALA A 77 1.28 -0.97 -21.07
CA ALA A 77 1.39 0.29 -21.81
C ALA A 77 0.23 1.24 -21.47
N GLU A 78 -1.02 0.76 -21.53
CA GLU A 78 -2.20 1.55 -21.16
C GLU A 78 -2.14 2.07 -19.71
N TYR A 79 -1.57 1.29 -18.79
CA TYR A 79 -1.36 1.71 -17.41
C TYR A 79 -0.31 2.83 -17.29
N VAL A 80 0.80 2.71 -18.02
CA VAL A 80 1.83 3.76 -18.06
C VAL A 80 1.28 5.04 -18.69
N ASP A 81 0.51 4.92 -19.79
CA ASP A 81 -0.14 6.07 -20.43
C ASP A 81 -1.11 6.78 -19.49
N LEU A 82 -1.78 6.06 -18.59
CA LEU A 82 -2.64 6.64 -17.56
C LEU A 82 -1.83 7.37 -16.47
N LEU A 83 -0.65 6.85 -16.10
CA LEU A 83 0.21 7.47 -15.08
C LEU A 83 0.92 8.73 -15.54
N LEU A 84 1.14 8.88 -16.85
CA LEU A 84 1.84 10.02 -17.44
C LEU A 84 0.90 11.18 -17.84
N GLN A 85 -0.41 11.02 -17.65
CA GLN A 85 -1.41 12.08 -17.84
C GLN A 85 -1.40 13.07 -16.67
#